data_AF-A0A146M1U5-F1
#
_entry.id   AF-A0A146M1U5-F1
#
_cell.length_a   1.000
_cell.length_b   1.000
_cell.length_c   1.000
_cell.angle_alpha   90.00
_cell.angle_beta   90.00
_cell.angle_gamma   90.00
#
_symmetry.space_group_name_H-M   'P 1'
#
loop_
_entity.id
_entity.type
_entity.pdbx_description
1 polymer ?
#
loop_
_entity_poly.entity_id
_entity_poly.type
_entity_poly.pdbx_seq_one_letter_code
_entity_poly.pdbx_strand_id
1 'polypeptide(L)'
;SKREDGIDYNVTANSPCVKVLGQYKGVCKDTLVGGYDDNQLHTSKREDGINYITYRRTLISADPTDKLYNIEGTTQLVWAMGKLDSSNEPSFHDLYPRSSVTVEFGKKKQDCVAFTTSNKEVREIWDRPKIIDKALRVYTATLGPAGGKRGYQGITGMPNGGLAWYVNGLLIPEIWMRRGFTYAIRIFGGNNPHSAELYNPLIITDEPHGGLERRSEDANRNVRVLAGVQYTLRGQPRPTSVGPLCLARHNGVDRRLDDDFPTFRHFNKSLVVTCEPGEPAILEVTPNSTWPDIVYYNSYTHLNMGWKIHIVDTFAVQYNSQGTLCISTSLLIVAVVMLFLQ
;
A
#
# COMPACT_ATOMS: atom_id res chain seq x y z
N SER A 1 -18.49 3.04 16.69
CA SER A 1 -17.66 4.12 17.26
C SER A 1 -16.21 3.70 17.11
N LYS A 2 -15.42 4.34 16.26
CA LYS A 2 -13.97 4.11 16.25
C LYS A 2 -13.41 4.88 17.44
N ARG A 3 -12.61 4.22 18.29
CA ARG A 3 -11.94 4.88 19.41
C ARG A 3 -10.95 5.89 18.84
N GLU A 4 -11.14 7.16 19.16
CA GLU A 4 -10.14 8.19 18.93
C GLU A 4 -9.18 8.10 20.11
N ASP A 5 -7.89 7.89 19.84
CA ASP A 5 -6.83 7.78 20.83
C ASP A 5 -5.72 8.78 20.45
N GLY A 6 -5.14 9.47 21.44
CA GLY A 6 -3.92 10.26 21.26
C GLY A 6 -2.74 9.42 21.70
N ILE A 7 -1.99 8.86 20.75
CA ILE A 7 -0.90 7.91 21.00
C ILE A 7 0.41 8.56 20.56
N ASP A 8 1.45 8.42 21.36
CA ASP A 8 2.79 8.90 20.98
C ASP A 8 3.57 7.96 20.06
N TYR A 9 4.31 8.56 19.13
CA TYR A 9 5.12 7.87 18.14
C TYR A 9 6.49 8.53 17.95
N ASN A 10 7.52 7.69 17.98
CA ASN A 10 8.87 8.03 17.61
C ASN A 10 9.08 7.83 16.10
N VAL A 11 9.71 8.81 15.46
CA VAL A 11 10.01 8.78 14.02
C VAL A 11 11.53 8.65 13.83
N THR A 12 11.97 7.44 13.48
CA THR A 12 13.39 7.12 13.24
C THR A 12 13.75 6.89 11.77
N ALA A 13 12.75 6.68 10.90
CA ALA A 13 12.91 6.53 9.46
C ALA A 13 11.62 6.86 8.70
N ASN A 14 11.73 7.09 7.38
CA ASN A 14 10.61 7.42 6.49
C ASN A 14 9.82 6.16 6.05
N SER A 15 9.43 5.33 7.00
CA SER A 15 8.69 4.09 6.77
C SER A 15 7.72 3.81 7.91
N PRO A 16 6.62 3.05 7.68
CA PRO A 16 5.83 2.50 8.78
C PRO A 16 6.70 1.69 9.74
N CYS A 17 6.28 1.53 11.00
CA CYS A 17 7.08 0.80 11.98
C CYS A 17 7.36 -0.65 11.55
N VAL A 18 8.63 -0.99 11.44
CA VAL A 18 9.14 -2.33 11.09
C VAL A 18 10.23 -2.75 12.07
N LYS A 19 10.54 -4.05 12.09
CA LYS A 19 11.56 -4.62 12.96
C LYS A 19 12.85 -4.83 12.17
N VAL A 20 13.84 -3.97 12.39
CA VAL A 20 15.16 -4.05 11.77
C VAL A 20 16.10 -4.80 12.72
N LEU A 21 16.41 -6.05 12.39
CA LEU A 21 17.35 -6.90 13.15
C LEU A 21 17.06 -6.95 14.67
N GLY A 22 15.78 -7.01 15.03
CA GLY A 22 15.35 -7.09 16.42
C GLY A 22 14.94 -5.76 17.04
N GLN A 23 15.23 -4.62 16.40
CA GLN A 23 14.90 -3.28 16.88
C GLN A 23 13.79 -2.65 16.04
N TYR A 24 12.86 -1.96 16.67
CA TYR A 24 11.83 -1.22 15.94
C TYR A 24 12.40 0.07 15.33
N LYS A 25 12.12 0.30 14.05
CA LYS A 25 12.49 1.51 13.30
C LYS A 25 11.34 1.95 12.38
N GLY A 26 11.35 3.22 11.96
CA GLY A 26 10.25 3.85 11.24
C GLY A 26 9.45 4.77 12.15
N VAL A 27 8.14 4.89 11.87
CA VAL A 27 7.16 5.60 12.69
C VAL A 27 6.53 4.61 13.67
N CYS A 28 7.13 4.46 14.85
CA CYS A 28 6.80 3.44 15.85
C CYS A 28 6.20 4.06 17.11
N LYS A 29 5.24 3.37 17.73
CA LYS A 29 4.78 3.76 19.08
C LYS A 29 5.96 3.83 20.05
N ASP A 30 5.96 4.81 20.94
CA ASP A 30 7.08 5.02 21.87
C ASP A 30 7.38 3.81 22.75
N THR A 31 6.32 3.13 23.19
CA THR A 31 6.42 1.88 23.96
C THR A 31 7.19 0.76 23.26
N LEU A 32 7.32 0.79 21.92
CA LEU A 32 8.11 -0.19 21.15
C LEU A 32 9.60 0.17 21.07
N VAL A 33 9.95 1.43 21.33
CA VAL A 33 11.33 1.95 21.23
C VAL A 33 11.92 2.37 22.58
N GLY A 34 11.22 2.05 23.67
CA GLY A 34 11.67 2.31 25.05
C GLY A 34 11.25 3.68 25.60
N GLY A 35 10.35 4.37 24.90
CA GLY A 35 9.71 5.60 25.35
C GLY A 35 8.39 5.35 26.09
N TYR A 36 7.70 6.44 26.43
CA TYR A 36 6.44 6.45 27.17
C TYR A 36 5.35 7.16 26.38
N ASP A 37 4.16 6.56 26.32
CA ASP A 37 2.97 7.25 25.81
C ASP A 37 2.47 8.23 26.87
N ASP A 38 2.87 9.50 26.76
CA ASP A 38 2.61 10.55 27.75
C ASP A 38 1.56 11.59 27.29
N ASN A 39 1.01 11.41 26.08
CA ASN A 39 -0.12 12.18 25.58
C ASN A 39 -1.43 11.71 26.24
N GLN A 40 -2.23 12.67 26.72
CA GLN A 40 -3.50 12.40 27.38
C GLN A 40 -4.65 12.95 26.55
N LEU A 41 -5.42 12.08 25.91
CA LEU A 41 -6.64 12.48 25.24
C LEU A 41 -7.66 13.01 26.27
N HIS A 42 -8.19 14.21 26.02
CA HIS A 42 -9.21 14.82 26.86
C HIS A 42 -10.61 14.59 26.29
N THR A 43 -10.84 15.04 25.05
CA THR A 43 -12.14 14.91 24.38
C THR A 43 -11.96 14.66 22.89
N SER A 44 -12.84 13.82 22.35
CA SER A 44 -13.03 13.58 20.92
C SER A 44 -14.50 13.78 20.57
N LYS A 45 -14.79 14.67 19.62
CA LYS A 45 -16.16 14.89 19.15
C LYS A 45 -16.15 15.18 17.66
N ARG A 46 -17.13 14.64 16.95
CA ARG A 46 -17.44 15.06 15.57
C ARG A 46 -18.74 15.85 15.54
N GLU A 47 -18.69 17.06 15.01
CA GLU A 47 -19.82 17.98 14.90
C GLU A 47 -19.70 18.78 13.60
N ASP A 48 -20.80 18.93 12.87
CA ASP A 48 -20.87 19.67 11.59
C ASP A 48 -19.78 19.29 10.57
N GLY A 49 -19.39 18.01 10.55
CA GLY A 49 -18.36 17.50 9.65
C GLY A 49 -16.92 17.73 10.10
N ILE A 50 -16.70 18.40 11.23
CA ILE A 50 -15.38 18.69 11.83
C ILE A 50 -15.09 17.69 12.96
N ASN A 51 -13.87 17.17 13.01
CA ASN A 51 -13.38 16.37 14.14
C ASN A 51 -12.62 17.30 15.11
N TYR A 52 -13.08 17.35 16.35
CA TYR A 52 -12.46 18.07 17.45
C TYR A 52 -11.72 17.07 18.32
N ILE A 53 -10.39 17.17 18.36
CA ILE A 53 -9.53 16.35 19.20
C ILE A 53 -8.83 17.31 20.16
N THR A 54 -9.10 17.16 21.44
CA THR A 54 -8.41 17.90 22.51
C THR A 54 -7.59 16.91 23.30
N TYR A 55 -6.31 17.18 23.44
CA TYR A 55 -5.38 16.39 24.22
C TYR A 55 -4.48 17.31 25.05
N ARG A 56 -3.84 16.73 26.05
CA ARG A 56 -2.88 17.37 26.94
C ARG A 56 -1.57 16.61 26.84
N ARG A 57 -0.46 17.34 26.83
CA ARG A 57 0.89 16.83 27.01
C ARG A 57 1.71 17.75 27.90
N THR A 58 2.82 17.26 28.44
CA THR A 58 3.81 18.09 29.13
C THR A 58 4.69 18.84 28.12
N LEU A 59 5.07 20.09 28.45
CA LEU A 59 5.98 20.89 27.62
C LEU A 59 7.41 20.33 27.63
N ILE A 60 7.82 19.83 28.79
CA ILE A 60 9.06 19.10 29.02
C ILE A 60 8.64 17.67 29.34
N SER A 61 8.90 16.74 28.42
CA SER A 61 8.62 15.32 28.68
C SER A 61 9.70 14.71 29.56
N ALA A 62 9.32 13.67 30.32
CA ALA A 62 10.25 12.78 30.99
C ALA A 62 10.84 11.73 30.03
N ASP A 63 10.25 11.55 28.85
CA ASP A 63 10.78 10.72 27.78
C ASP A 63 11.95 11.44 27.09
N PRO A 64 13.19 10.89 27.17
CA PRO A 64 14.37 11.53 26.58
C PRO A 64 14.37 11.54 25.05
N THR A 65 13.52 10.72 24.40
CA THR A 65 13.40 10.66 22.94
C THR A 65 12.54 11.78 22.38
N ASP A 66 11.79 12.45 23.26
CA ASP A 66 10.78 13.40 22.91
C ASP A 66 11.35 14.83 22.77
N LYS A 67 10.72 15.66 21.93
CA LYS A 67 11.20 17.04 21.69
C LYS A 67 10.53 18.01 22.66
N LEU A 68 11.35 18.91 23.25
CA LEU A 68 10.85 19.97 24.11
C LEU A 68 10.00 20.97 23.30
N TYR A 69 8.81 21.30 23.83
CA TYR A 69 7.96 22.34 23.27
C TYR A 69 8.41 23.69 23.81
N ASN A 70 9.18 24.43 23.01
CA ASN A 70 9.68 25.73 23.42
C ASN A 70 8.55 26.77 23.38
N ILE A 71 8.24 27.36 24.54
CA ILE A 71 7.28 28.45 24.66
C ILE A 71 7.86 29.80 24.24
N GLU A 72 9.19 29.89 24.13
CA GLU A 72 9.90 31.06 23.65
C GLU A 72 10.25 30.91 22.16
N GLY A 73 9.84 31.90 21.36
CA GLY A 73 10.14 31.94 19.93
C GLY A 73 9.29 30.99 19.08
N THR A 74 9.83 30.65 17.91
CA THR A 74 9.11 29.96 16.83
C THR A 74 9.54 28.50 16.73
N THR A 75 8.58 27.58 16.81
CA THR A 75 8.79 26.14 16.63
C THR A 75 8.26 25.68 15.28
N GLN A 76 8.95 24.75 14.62
CA GLN A 76 8.45 24.11 13.40
C GLN A 76 7.38 23.09 13.75
N LEU A 77 6.26 23.14 13.01
CA LEU A 77 5.14 22.22 13.15
C LEU A 77 5.10 21.29 11.94
N VAL A 78 5.01 20.00 12.19
CA VAL A 78 4.75 18.97 11.19
C VAL A 78 3.38 18.36 11.49
N TRP A 79 2.53 18.26 10.48
CA TRP A 79 1.25 17.57 10.59
C TRP A 79 0.99 16.77 9.31
N ALA A 80 0.25 15.68 9.46
CA ALA A 80 -0.16 14.87 8.34
C ALA A 80 -1.49 14.17 8.64
N MET A 81 -2.24 13.83 7.60
CA MET A 81 -3.47 13.04 7.71
C MET A 81 -3.46 11.93 6.66
N GLY A 82 -3.78 10.71 7.08
CA GLY A 82 -3.79 9.53 6.22
C GLY A 82 -4.70 8.44 6.79
N LYS A 83 -4.83 7.34 6.04
CA LYS A 83 -5.52 6.15 6.51
C LYS A 83 -4.60 5.34 7.43
N LEU A 84 -5.19 4.64 8.39
CA LEU A 84 -4.48 3.65 9.20
C LEU A 84 -4.53 2.28 8.50
N ASP A 85 -3.48 1.48 8.71
CA ASP A 85 -3.38 0.10 8.21
C ASP A 85 -4.34 -0.87 8.92
N SER A 86 -4.30 -2.16 8.52
CA SER A 86 -5.12 -3.21 9.13
C SER A 86 -4.79 -3.49 10.60
N SER A 87 -3.66 -2.98 11.09
CA SER A 87 -3.22 -3.03 12.49
C SER A 87 -3.52 -1.72 13.25
N ASN A 88 -4.30 -0.80 12.67
CA ASN A 88 -4.59 0.54 13.17
C ASN A 88 -3.35 1.42 13.36
N GLU A 89 -2.38 1.31 12.45
CA GLU A 89 -1.13 2.07 12.56
C GLU A 89 -0.88 2.99 11.37
N PRO A 90 -0.05 4.04 11.55
CA PRO A 90 0.19 5.03 10.52
C PRO A 90 0.81 4.41 9.26
N SER A 91 0.17 4.66 8.11
CA SER A 91 0.77 4.43 6.80
C SER A 91 1.26 5.75 6.19
N PHE A 92 1.64 5.72 4.91
CA PHE A 92 1.87 6.96 4.18
C PHE A 92 0.60 7.82 4.17
N HIS A 93 0.79 9.12 4.32
CA HIS A 93 -0.28 10.09 4.53
C HIS A 93 -0.74 10.72 3.22
N ASP A 94 -2.01 11.12 3.18
CA ASP A 94 -2.70 11.69 2.01
C ASP A 94 -2.62 13.21 1.95
N LEU A 95 -2.52 13.86 3.12
CA LEU A 95 -2.50 15.31 3.27
C LEU A 95 -1.38 15.69 4.23
N TYR A 96 -0.59 16.68 3.85
CA TYR A 96 0.55 17.19 4.60
C TYR A 96 0.96 18.56 4.03
N PRO A 97 1.63 19.41 4.82
CA PRO A 97 1.96 20.76 4.40
C PRO A 97 2.97 20.77 3.23
N ARG A 98 2.84 21.79 2.37
CA ARG A 98 3.70 22.00 1.18
C ARG A 98 4.99 22.78 1.49
N SER A 99 5.01 23.46 2.62
CA SER A 99 6.10 24.29 3.12
C SER A 99 6.21 24.12 4.63
N SER A 100 7.30 24.58 5.21
CA SER A 100 7.44 24.65 6.67
C SER A 100 6.27 25.44 7.26
N VAL A 101 5.62 24.84 8.25
CA VAL A 101 4.61 25.48 9.09
C VAL A 101 5.27 25.76 10.43
N THR A 102 4.96 26.89 11.03
CA THR A 102 5.51 27.27 12.33
C THR A 102 4.43 27.68 13.31
N VAL A 103 4.74 27.54 14.61
CA VAL A 103 3.87 27.89 15.72
C VAL A 103 4.69 28.53 16.84
N GLU A 104 4.11 29.51 17.52
CA GLU A 104 4.69 30.14 18.72
C GLU A 104 3.86 29.75 19.95
N PHE A 105 4.26 28.69 20.65
CA PHE A 105 3.45 28.09 21.72
C PHE A 105 3.16 29.02 22.91
N GLY A 106 4.06 29.96 23.22
CA GLY A 106 3.88 30.91 24.32
C GLY A 106 2.97 32.11 23.98
N LYS A 107 2.64 32.34 22.71
CA LYS A 107 1.75 33.44 22.33
C LYS A 107 0.31 32.96 22.25
N LYS A 108 -0.57 33.57 23.05
CA LYS A 108 -2.02 33.48 22.82
C LYS A 108 -2.35 34.25 21.55
N LYS A 109 -2.62 33.52 20.47
CA LYS A 109 -3.04 34.08 19.18
C LYS A 109 -4.39 33.49 18.81
N GLN A 110 -5.39 34.34 18.58
CA GLN A 110 -6.74 33.93 18.21
C GLN A 110 -7.05 34.38 16.78
N ASP A 111 -6.21 33.92 15.84
CA ASP A 111 -6.32 34.24 14.42
C ASP A 111 -7.06 33.13 13.65
N CYS A 112 -8.05 32.51 14.30
CA CYS A 112 -8.81 31.42 13.69
C CYS A 112 -9.56 31.94 12.47
N VAL A 113 -9.29 31.36 11.30
CA VAL A 113 -10.07 31.58 10.08
C VAL A 113 -11.11 30.49 9.93
N ALA A 114 -12.21 30.80 9.24
CA ALA A 114 -13.22 29.79 8.92
C ALA A 114 -12.61 28.65 8.09
N PHE A 115 -13.01 27.41 8.36
CA PHE A 115 -12.61 26.27 7.55
C PHE A 115 -13.08 26.45 6.11
N THR A 116 -12.21 26.12 5.16
CA THR A 116 -12.54 26.09 3.73
C THR A 116 -12.79 24.66 3.29
N THR A 117 -13.85 24.45 2.52
CA THR A 117 -14.09 23.17 1.86
C THR A 117 -13.31 23.13 0.55
N SER A 118 -12.35 22.22 0.42
CA SER A 118 -11.78 21.91 -0.89
C SER A 118 -12.70 20.92 -1.61
N ASN A 119 -13.47 21.38 -2.61
CA ASN A 119 -14.10 20.49 -3.59
C ASN A 119 -13.01 19.96 -4.52
N LYS A 120 -12.20 19.02 -4.02
CA LYS A 120 -11.25 18.32 -4.87
C LYS A 120 -12.04 17.25 -5.62
N GLU A 121 -12.18 17.40 -6.93
CA GLU A 121 -12.85 16.40 -7.77
C GLU A 121 -12.25 15.01 -7.50
N VAL A 122 -13.13 14.02 -7.35
CA VAL A 122 -12.73 12.62 -7.23
C VAL A 122 -12.16 12.22 -8.58
N ARG A 123 -10.82 12.15 -8.66
CA ARG A 123 -10.14 11.73 -9.88
C ARG A 123 -10.24 10.23 -10.06
N GLU A 124 -10.38 9.81 -11.31
CA GLU A 124 -10.43 8.39 -11.66
C GLU A 124 -9.14 7.68 -11.26
N ILE A 125 -9.24 6.48 -10.68
CA ILE A 125 -8.08 5.64 -10.41
C ILE A 125 -7.33 5.31 -11.71
N TRP A 126 -6.03 5.05 -11.62
CA TRP A 126 -5.30 4.56 -12.78
C TRP A 126 -5.75 3.14 -13.16
N ASP A 127 -5.53 2.79 -14.42
CA ASP A 127 -5.82 1.45 -14.93
C ASP A 127 -5.17 0.37 -14.05
N ARG A 128 -5.89 -0.73 -13.85
CA ARG A 128 -5.42 -1.91 -13.11
C ARG A 128 -4.70 -2.84 -14.07
N PRO A 129 -3.36 -2.87 -14.07
CA PRO A 129 -2.64 -3.66 -15.07
C PRO A 129 -2.85 -5.15 -14.80
N LYS A 130 -2.97 -5.94 -15.87
CA LYS A 130 -3.09 -7.40 -15.82
C LYS A 130 -2.01 -8.05 -16.67
N ILE A 131 -1.37 -9.08 -16.15
CA ILE A 131 -0.43 -9.92 -16.91
C ILE A 131 -1.07 -11.29 -17.14
N ILE A 132 -1.63 -11.46 -18.33
CA ILE A 132 -2.27 -12.70 -18.81
C ILE A 132 -1.51 -13.15 -20.06
N ASP A 133 -0.41 -13.88 -19.86
CA ASP A 133 0.43 -14.38 -20.94
C ASP A 133 0.74 -15.86 -20.73
N LYS A 134 0.32 -16.69 -21.70
CA LYS A 134 0.48 -18.15 -21.63
C LYS A 134 1.93 -18.59 -21.74
N ALA A 135 2.79 -17.80 -22.39
CA ALA A 135 4.19 -18.10 -22.64
C ALA A 135 5.12 -17.48 -21.60
N LEU A 136 4.71 -16.38 -20.95
CA LEU A 136 5.53 -15.73 -19.93
C LEU A 136 5.75 -16.64 -18.72
N ARG A 137 7.01 -16.91 -18.40
CA ARG A 137 7.44 -17.71 -17.23
C ARG A 137 8.39 -16.96 -16.30
N VAL A 138 8.87 -15.80 -16.72
CA VAL A 138 9.82 -14.99 -15.96
C VAL A 138 9.25 -13.60 -15.73
N TYR A 139 9.26 -13.16 -14.49
CA TYR A 139 8.85 -11.82 -14.08
C TYR A 139 10.03 -11.09 -13.45
N THR A 140 10.05 -9.76 -13.57
CA THR A 140 11.01 -8.90 -12.87
C THR A 140 10.25 -8.00 -11.91
N ALA A 141 10.57 -8.08 -10.63
CA ALA A 141 10.00 -7.28 -9.56
C ALA A 141 11.01 -6.23 -9.06
N THR A 142 10.63 -4.95 -9.11
CA THR A 142 11.41 -3.80 -8.64
C THR A 142 10.57 -2.93 -7.72
N LEU A 143 11.17 -1.95 -7.03
CA LEU A 143 10.44 -1.02 -6.16
C LEU A 143 10.22 0.33 -6.83
N GLY A 144 9.15 1.01 -6.43
CA GLY A 144 8.85 2.38 -6.85
C GLY A 144 7.77 3.03 -5.99
N PRO A 145 7.45 4.30 -6.21
CA PRO A 145 6.44 4.99 -5.42
C PRO A 145 5.05 4.44 -5.73
N ALA A 146 4.18 4.40 -4.72
CA ALA A 146 2.88 3.75 -4.85
C ALA A 146 1.83 4.53 -5.68
N GLY A 147 2.13 5.76 -6.12
CA GLY A 147 1.23 6.54 -6.99
C GLY A 147 0.01 7.14 -6.29
N GLY A 148 0.08 7.36 -4.98
CA GLY A 148 -0.94 8.07 -4.22
C GLY A 148 -2.33 7.45 -4.26
N LYS A 149 -3.35 8.30 -4.33
CA LYS A 149 -4.78 7.93 -4.32
C LYS A 149 -5.24 7.35 -5.65
N ARG A 150 -4.54 7.63 -6.74
CA ARG A 150 -4.86 7.07 -8.06
C ARG A 150 -4.17 5.73 -8.34
N GLY A 151 -3.00 5.50 -7.73
CA GLY A 151 -2.22 4.27 -7.80
C GLY A 151 -2.68 3.22 -6.79
N TYR A 152 -1.75 2.71 -5.96
CA TYR A 152 -1.99 1.59 -5.05
C TYR A 152 -3.26 1.75 -4.20
N GLN A 153 -3.42 2.89 -3.53
CA GLN A 153 -4.56 3.11 -2.63
C GLN A 153 -5.88 3.15 -3.38
N GLY A 154 -5.91 3.71 -4.60
CA GLY A 154 -7.10 3.73 -5.45
C GLY A 154 -7.44 2.36 -6.03
N ILE A 155 -6.41 1.62 -6.46
CA ILE A 155 -6.56 0.29 -7.07
C ILE A 155 -7.05 -0.73 -6.04
N THR A 156 -6.44 -0.72 -4.86
CA THR A 156 -6.66 -1.76 -3.84
C THR A 156 -7.67 -1.38 -2.77
N GLY A 157 -7.91 -0.07 -2.56
CA GLY A 157 -8.64 0.46 -1.42
C GLY A 157 -7.85 0.47 -0.11
N MET A 158 -6.65 -0.10 -0.09
CA MET A 158 -5.82 -0.29 1.10
C MET A 158 -4.78 0.83 1.26
N PRO A 159 -4.44 1.23 2.50
CA PRO A 159 -3.32 2.14 2.75
C PRO A 159 -1.99 1.49 2.38
N ASN A 160 -0.96 2.30 2.13
CA ASN A 160 0.36 1.84 1.70
C ASN A 160 1.48 2.61 2.41
N GLY A 161 2.63 1.97 2.62
CA GLY A 161 3.80 2.56 3.32
C GLY A 161 4.62 3.57 2.49
N GLY A 162 4.28 3.75 1.22
CA GLY A 162 4.84 4.73 0.30
C GLY A 162 5.55 4.12 -0.92
N LEU A 163 6.04 2.89 -0.79
CA LEU A 163 6.61 2.10 -1.86
C LEU A 163 5.67 0.96 -2.24
N ALA A 164 5.72 0.53 -3.49
CA ALA A 164 4.98 -0.62 -4.01
C ALA A 164 5.86 -1.43 -4.97
N TRP A 165 5.47 -2.68 -5.18
CA TRP A 165 6.08 -3.57 -6.15
C TRP A 165 5.66 -3.18 -7.57
N TYR A 166 6.66 -3.11 -8.43
CA TYR A 166 6.50 -2.97 -9.87
C TYR A 166 6.90 -4.30 -10.50
N VAL A 167 5.98 -4.94 -11.22
CA VAL A 167 6.24 -6.21 -11.90
C VAL A 167 6.22 -5.97 -13.41
N ASN A 168 7.33 -6.27 -14.07
CA ASN A 168 7.56 -5.95 -15.49
C ASN A 168 7.29 -4.47 -15.82
N GLY A 169 7.64 -3.57 -14.89
CA GLY A 169 7.46 -2.13 -15.02
C GLY A 169 6.02 -1.62 -14.81
N LEU A 170 5.08 -2.51 -14.45
CA LEU A 170 3.70 -2.15 -14.13
C LEU A 170 3.54 -2.01 -12.61
N LEU A 171 2.84 -0.99 -12.14
CA LEU A 171 2.50 -0.81 -10.73
C LEU A 171 1.50 -1.90 -10.30
N ILE A 172 1.89 -2.75 -9.35
CA ILE A 172 1.09 -3.80 -8.72
C ILE A 172 0.09 -4.54 -9.64
N PRO A 173 0.53 -5.12 -10.78
CA PRO A 173 -0.38 -5.81 -11.68
C PRO A 173 -1.00 -7.04 -11.02
N GLU A 174 -2.20 -7.40 -11.47
CA GLU A 174 -2.73 -8.74 -11.25
C GLU A 174 -2.05 -9.71 -12.23
N ILE A 175 -1.57 -10.84 -11.72
CA ILE A 175 -0.79 -11.80 -12.50
C ILE A 175 -1.58 -13.10 -12.61
N TRP A 176 -1.63 -13.73 -13.79
CA TRP A 176 -2.20 -15.07 -13.95
C TRP A 176 -1.10 -16.10 -14.08
N MET A 177 -1.10 -17.09 -13.19
CA MET A 177 -0.21 -18.25 -13.23
C MET A 177 -1.03 -19.53 -13.37
N ARG A 178 -0.53 -20.48 -14.15
CA ARG A 178 -1.19 -21.76 -14.38
C ARG A 178 -0.63 -22.83 -13.46
N ARG A 179 -1.50 -23.65 -12.87
CA ARG A 179 -1.09 -24.81 -12.07
C ARG A 179 -0.22 -25.77 -12.88
N GLY A 180 0.80 -26.33 -12.23
CA GLY A 180 1.75 -27.27 -12.80
C GLY A 180 2.85 -26.62 -13.67
N PHE A 181 2.86 -25.30 -13.85
CA PHE A 181 3.95 -24.59 -14.52
C PHE A 181 4.85 -23.91 -13.50
N THR A 182 6.16 -23.98 -13.74
CA THR A 182 7.16 -23.29 -12.96
C THR A 182 7.37 -21.88 -13.50
N TYR A 183 7.32 -20.90 -12.61
CA TYR A 183 7.57 -19.49 -12.88
C TYR A 183 8.76 -19.02 -12.05
N ALA A 184 9.55 -18.10 -12.59
CA ALA A 184 10.67 -17.46 -11.91
C ALA A 184 10.41 -15.97 -11.74
N ILE A 185 10.59 -15.45 -10.53
CA ILE A 185 10.50 -14.01 -10.25
C ILE A 185 11.90 -13.51 -9.89
N ARG A 186 12.45 -12.63 -10.73
CA ARG A 186 13.71 -11.90 -10.51
C ARG A 186 13.43 -10.70 -9.62
N ILE A 187 13.98 -10.68 -8.42
CA ILE A 187 13.59 -9.76 -7.36
C ILE A 187 14.73 -8.79 -7.06
N PHE A 188 14.41 -7.51 -7.17
CA PHE A 188 15.29 -6.40 -6.87
C PHE A 188 14.73 -5.54 -5.72
N GLY A 189 14.62 -6.18 -4.55
CA GLY A 189 13.95 -5.62 -3.36
C GLY A 189 14.85 -4.95 -2.34
N GLY A 190 16.17 -4.95 -2.57
CA GLY A 190 17.18 -4.49 -1.62
C GLY A 190 17.65 -5.59 -0.67
N ASN A 191 18.98 -5.67 -0.49
CA ASN A 191 19.66 -6.73 0.24
C ASN A 191 20.29 -6.28 1.56
N ASN A 192 20.04 -5.03 1.98
CA ASN A 192 20.55 -4.49 3.23
C ASN A 192 19.51 -4.63 4.35
N PRO A 193 19.61 -5.64 5.25
CA PRO A 193 18.64 -5.84 6.32
C PRO A 193 18.66 -4.75 7.41
N HIS A 194 19.60 -3.81 7.37
CA HIS A 194 19.62 -2.64 8.26
C HIS A 194 18.73 -1.49 7.77
N SER A 195 18.25 -1.56 6.53
CA SER A 195 17.39 -0.52 5.95
C SER A 195 15.94 -0.75 6.38
N ALA A 196 15.39 0.19 7.16
CA ALA A 196 13.98 0.17 7.55
C ALA A 196 13.03 0.43 6.37
N GLU A 197 13.51 1.06 5.30
CA GLU A 197 12.66 1.48 4.16
C GLU A 197 12.88 0.60 2.92
N LEU A 198 14.11 0.15 2.70
CA LEU A 198 14.54 -0.42 1.42
C LEU A 198 14.90 -1.91 1.50
N TYR A 199 14.60 -2.58 2.61
CA TYR A 199 14.74 -4.04 2.71
C TYR A 199 13.40 -4.71 2.46
N ASN A 200 13.14 -5.15 1.22
CA ASN A 200 11.86 -5.70 0.81
C ASN A 200 12.02 -7.06 0.10
N PRO A 201 12.26 -8.15 0.83
CA PRO A 201 12.16 -9.49 0.25
C PRO A 201 10.72 -9.77 -0.20
N LEU A 202 10.54 -10.37 -1.38
CA LEU A 202 9.21 -10.70 -1.92
C LEU A 202 8.74 -12.09 -1.48
N ILE A 203 7.55 -12.15 -0.90
CA ILE A 203 6.91 -13.40 -0.47
C ILE A 203 5.59 -13.60 -1.21
N ILE A 204 5.14 -14.86 -1.28
CA ILE A 204 3.79 -15.19 -1.77
C ILE A 204 3.03 -15.89 -0.65
N THR A 205 1.84 -15.39 -0.34
CA THR A 205 0.99 -15.90 0.75
C THR A 205 -0.47 -15.97 0.32
N ASP A 206 -1.32 -16.61 1.11
CA ASP A 206 -2.79 -16.53 0.96
C ASP A 206 -3.42 -15.30 1.63
N GLU A 207 -2.60 -14.40 2.17
CA GLU A 207 -3.02 -13.24 2.93
C GLU A 207 -2.71 -11.93 2.16
N PRO A 208 -3.65 -10.96 2.07
CA PRO A 208 -3.53 -9.82 1.18
C PRO A 208 -2.52 -8.73 1.57
N HIS A 209 -2.15 -8.62 2.85
CA HIS A 209 -1.40 -7.47 3.35
C HIS A 209 0.12 -7.72 3.44
N GLY A 210 0.59 -8.95 3.60
CA GLY A 210 2.03 -9.22 3.75
C GLY A 210 2.60 -8.77 5.10
N GLY A 211 3.83 -8.22 5.11
CA GLY A 211 4.46 -7.65 6.30
C GLY A 211 4.58 -8.64 7.46
N LEU A 212 4.94 -9.89 7.17
CA LEU A 212 5.00 -10.98 8.15
C LEU A 212 5.87 -10.66 9.36
N GLU A 213 6.95 -9.90 9.19
CA GLU A 213 7.84 -9.52 10.29
C GLU A 213 7.17 -8.60 11.33
N ARG A 214 6.18 -7.80 10.91
CA ARG A 214 5.46 -6.86 11.78
C ARG A 214 4.31 -7.52 12.54
N ARG A 215 3.80 -8.64 12.04
CA ARG A 215 2.65 -9.35 12.62
C ARG A 215 3.03 -10.07 13.91
N SER A 216 2.06 -10.23 14.81
CA SER A 216 2.22 -11.09 15.99
C SER A 216 2.42 -12.55 15.58
N GLU A 217 3.05 -13.35 16.45
CA GLU A 217 3.25 -14.77 16.20
C GLU A 217 1.92 -15.49 15.94
N ASP A 218 0.87 -15.17 16.71
CA ASP A 218 -0.46 -15.76 16.51
C ASP A 218 -1.13 -15.32 15.21
N ALA A 219 -0.95 -14.07 14.78
CA ALA A 219 -1.43 -13.62 13.48
C ALA A 219 -0.70 -14.34 12.34
N ASN A 220 0.60 -14.60 12.49
CA ASN A 220 1.41 -15.31 11.51
C ASN A 220 1.09 -16.80 11.42
N ARG A 221 0.66 -17.45 12.51
CA ARG A 221 0.28 -18.87 12.52
C ARG A 221 -0.86 -19.21 11.54
N ASN A 222 -1.72 -18.23 11.27
CA ASN A 222 -2.87 -18.40 10.38
C ASN A 222 -2.58 -18.01 8.92
N VAL A 223 -1.36 -17.53 8.62
CA VAL A 223 -0.97 -17.17 7.25
C VAL A 223 -0.23 -18.33 6.61
N ARG A 224 -0.71 -18.81 5.46
CA ARG A 224 0.01 -19.81 4.69
C ARG A 224 0.99 -19.12 3.75
N VAL A 225 2.26 -19.20 4.10
CA VAL A 225 3.34 -18.76 3.21
C VAL A 225 3.60 -19.84 2.16
N LEU A 226 3.39 -19.48 0.90
CA LEU A 226 3.49 -20.39 -0.24
C LEU A 226 4.87 -20.35 -0.89
N ALA A 227 5.56 -19.20 -0.81
CA ALA A 227 6.91 -19.03 -1.33
C ALA A 227 7.65 -17.85 -0.68
N GLY A 228 8.98 -17.87 -0.74
CA GLY A 228 9.85 -16.74 -0.35
C GLY A 228 10.25 -16.70 1.13
N VAL A 229 9.87 -17.72 1.92
CA VAL A 229 10.24 -17.86 3.33
C VAL A 229 10.73 -19.27 3.61
N GLN A 230 11.78 -19.37 4.42
CA GLN A 230 12.23 -20.60 5.06
C GLN A 230 12.04 -20.47 6.57
N TYR A 231 11.75 -21.59 7.24
CA TYR A 231 11.62 -21.62 8.69
C TYR A 231 12.87 -22.22 9.31
N THR A 232 13.38 -21.57 10.35
CA THR A 232 14.47 -22.13 11.17
C THR A 232 13.98 -23.34 11.97
N LEU A 233 14.90 -24.11 12.56
CA LEU A 233 14.56 -25.22 13.48
C LEU A 233 13.67 -24.79 14.65
N ARG A 234 13.70 -23.51 15.03
CA ARG A 234 12.87 -22.92 16.08
C ARG A 234 11.53 -22.38 15.57
N GLY A 235 11.19 -22.64 14.30
CA GLY A 235 9.95 -22.17 13.67
C GLY A 235 9.95 -20.68 13.31
N GLN A 236 11.07 -19.96 13.43
CA GLN A 236 11.13 -18.54 13.03
C GLN A 236 11.19 -18.40 11.51
N PRO A 237 10.33 -17.57 10.89
CA PRO A 237 10.37 -17.29 9.45
C PRO A 237 11.60 -16.45 9.09
N ARG A 238 12.22 -16.76 7.95
CA ARG A 238 13.33 -16.01 7.35
C ARG A 238 13.08 -15.86 5.85
N PRO A 239 13.16 -14.65 5.29
CA PRO A 239 12.97 -14.46 3.86
C PRO A 239 14.13 -15.10 3.07
N THR A 240 13.82 -15.71 1.94
CA THR A 240 14.82 -16.33 1.05
C THR A 240 15.10 -15.51 -0.22
N SER A 241 14.22 -14.58 -0.54
CA SER A 241 14.21 -13.81 -1.78
C SER A 241 14.88 -12.43 -1.63
N VAL A 242 16.17 -12.42 -1.26
CA VAL A 242 16.92 -11.19 -0.96
C VAL A 242 17.88 -10.87 -2.11
N GLY A 243 17.60 -9.79 -2.85
CA GLY A 243 18.38 -9.36 -4.03
C GLY A 243 18.75 -7.87 -3.99
N PRO A 244 19.64 -7.38 -4.88
CA PRO A 244 20.06 -5.98 -4.96
C PRO A 244 18.87 -5.04 -5.17
N LEU A 245 19.01 -3.75 -4.83
CA LEU A 245 17.92 -2.78 -4.99
C LEU A 245 17.84 -2.24 -6.42
N CYS A 246 16.66 -2.32 -7.03
CA CYS A 246 16.27 -1.45 -8.16
C CYS A 246 15.08 -0.60 -7.72
N LEU A 247 15.26 0.72 -7.70
CA LEU A 247 14.25 1.65 -7.19
C LEU A 247 13.99 2.77 -8.19
N ALA A 248 12.72 2.92 -8.58
CA ALA A 248 12.20 4.10 -9.26
C ALA A 248 12.01 5.24 -8.24
N ARG A 249 12.51 6.44 -8.55
CA ARG A 249 12.38 7.65 -7.72
C ARG A 249 11.88 8.82 -8.53
N HIS A 250 11.19 9.75 -7.86
CA HIS A 250 10.89 11.06 -8.43
C HIS A 250 12.18 11.80 -8.76
N ASN A 251 12.21 12.50 -9.89
CA ASN A 251 13.33 13.35 -10.29
C ASN A 251 12.87 14.81 -10.38
N GLY A 252 13.00 15.55 -9.27
CA GLY A 252 12.57 16.95 -9.18
C GLY A 252 11.06 17.17 -9.17
N VAL A 253 10.25 16.11 -9.31
CA VAL A 253 8.79 16.16 -9.20
C VAL A 253 8.37 15.99 -7.75
N ASP A 254 7.51 16.87 -7.28
CA ASP A 254 6.94 16.81 -5.95
C ASP A 254 5.94 15.64 -5.85
N ARG A 255 6.21 14.70 -4.93
CA ARG A 255 5.38 13.50 -4.70
C ARG A 255 3.91 13.81 -4.35
N ARG A 256 3.62 15.01 -3.83
CA ARG A 256 2.23 15.45 -3.59
C ARG A 256 1.40 15.59 -4.87
N LEU A 257 2.06 15.60 -6.02
CA LEU A 257 1.47 15.75 -7.34
C LEU A 257 1.34 14.39 -8.06
N ASP A 258 1.62 13.27 -7.40
CA ASP A 258 1.46 11.94 -8.00
C ASP A 258 0.05 11.75 -8.59
N ASP A 259 -0.98 12.22 -7.88
CA ASP A 259 -2.37 12.14 -8.34
C ASP A 259 -2.68 13.08 -9.53
N ASP A 260 -1.81 14.05 -9.85
CA ASP A 260 -1.98 14.97 -10.98
C ASP A 260 -1.64 14.32 -12.33
N PHE A 261 -0.89 13.22 -12.33
CA PHE A 261 -0.60 12.50 -13.58
C PHE A 261 -1.87 11.84 -14.15
N PRO A 262 -2.19 12.05 -15.44
CA PRO A 262 -3.44 11.58 -16.04
C PRO A 262 -3.55 10.06 -16.06
N THR A 263 -2.43 9.36 -16.30
CA THR A 263 -2.35 7.89 -16.32
C THR A 263 -1.06 7.41 -15.66
N PHE A 264 -1.05 6.15 -15.22
CA PHE A 264 0.16 5.50 -14.71
C PHE A 264 1.34 5.58 -15.70
N ARG A 265 1.07 5.49 -17.02
CA ARG A 265 2.12 5.60 -18.04
C ARG A 265 2.86 6.94 -17.97
N HIS A 266 2.14 8.05 -17.77
CA HIS A 266 2.75 9.37 -17.65
C HIS A 266 3.53 9.50 -16.35
N PHE A 267 2.95 9.01 -15.25
CA PHE A 267 3.62 8.95 -13.95
C PHE A 267 4.94 8.16 -14.03
N ASN A 268 4.89 6.93 -14.56
CA ASN A 268 6.04 6.04 -14.62
C ASN A 268 7.18 6.62 -15.48
N LYS A 269 6.85 7.33 -16.56
CA LYS A 269 7.83 8.04 -17.40
C LYS A 269 8.54 9.20 -16.68
N SER A 270 7.94 9.76 -15.63
CA SER A 270 8.55 10.83 -14.83
C SER A 270 9.58 10.33 -13.80
N LEU A 271 9.60 9.02 -13.56
CA LEU A 271 10.47 8.40 -12.58
C LEU A 271 11.83 8.07 -13.19
N VAL A 272 12.87 8.12 -12.37
CA VAL A 272 14.22 7.65 -12.71
C VAL A 272 14.49 6.37 -11.93
N VAL A 273 14.86 5.31 -12.65
CA VAL A 273 15.20 4.02 -12.05
C VAL A 273 16.71 3.93 -11.82
N THR A 274 17.11 3.56 -10.61
CA THR A 274 18.50 3.26 -10.27
C THR A 274 18.60 1.87 -9.69
N CYS A 275 19.57 1.10 -10.16
CA CYS A 275 19.83 -0.27 -9.72
C CYS A 275 21.23 -0.40 -9.13
N GLU A 276 21.32 -1.07 -7.99
CA GLU A 276 22.58 -1.54 -7.42
C GLU A 276 23.15 -2.70 -8.26
N PRO A 277 24.49 -2.86 -8.31
CA PRO A 277 25.11 -3.97 -9.03
C PRO A 277 24.81 -5.31 -8.37
N GLY A 278 24.77 -6.37 -9.17
CA GLY A 278 24.62 -7.75 -8.72
C GLY A 278 23.48 -8.50 -9.43
N GLU A 279 23.41 -9.80 -9.19
CA GLU A 279 22.34 -10.64 -9.72
C GLU A 279 21.08 -10.58 -8.84
N PRO A 280 19.88 -10.61 -9.43
CA PRO A 280 18.64 -10.63 -8.66
C PRO A 280 18.50 -11.92 -7.85
N ALA A 281 17.76 -11.85 -6.75
CA ALA A 281 17.22 -13.06 -6.16
C ALA A 281 16.20 -13.68 -7.11
N ILE A 282 16.24 -15.00 -7.26
CA ILE A 282 15.27 -15.74 -8.07
C ILE A 282 14.36 -16.52 -7.13
N LEU A 283 13.07 -16.18 -7.15
CA LEU A 283 12.04 -16.97 -6.49
C LEU A 283 11.34 -17.83 -7.53
N GLU A 284 11.59 -19.14 -7.47
CA GLU A 284 10.90 -20.12 -8.30
C GLU A 284 9.63 -20.62 -7.61
N VAL A 285 8.51 -20.62 -8.33
CA VAL A 285 7.22 -21.11 -7.83
C VAL A 285 6.55 -22.01 -8.85
N THR A 286 5.96 -23.10 -8.37
CA THR A 286 5.16 -24.01 -9.18
C THR A 286 3.80 -24.18 -8.49
N PRO A 287 2.80 -23.32 -8.79
CA PRO A 287 1.48 -23.46 -8.20
C PRO A 287 0.90 -24.84 -8.49
N ASN A 288 0.32 -25.47 -7.49
CA ASN A 288 -0.26 -26.82 -7.62
C ASN A 288 -1.72 -26.83 -7.10
N SER A 289 -2.33 -28.00 -7.02
CA SER A 289 -3.73 -28.15 -6.58
C SER A 289 -3.99 -27.71 -5.13
N THR A 290 -2.96 -27.54 -4.30
CA THR A 290 -3.13 -27.08 -2.91
C THR A 290 -3.09 -25.55 -2.79
N TRP A 291 -2.63 -24.84 -3.84
CA TRP A 291 -2.64 -23.38 -3.87
C TRP A 291 -4.08 -22.87 -4.07
N PRO A 292 -4.53 -21.84 -3.33
CA PRO A 292 -5.81 -21.20 -3.59
C PRO A 292 -5.81 -20.53 -4.97
N ASP A 293 -7.00 -20.27 -5.51
CA ASP A 293 -7.16 -19.58 -6.79
C ASP A 293 -6.70 -18.12 -6.76
N ILE A 294 -6.62 -17.52 -5.57
CA ILE A 294 -6.05 -16.19 -5.38
C ILE A 294 -5.02 -16.27 -4.27
N VAL A 295 -3.82 -15.81 -4.59
CA VAL A 295 -2.71 -15.62 -3.66
C VAL A 295 -2.15 -14.22 -3.85
N TYR A 296 -1.25 -13.80 -2.97
CA TYR A 296 -0.77 -12.43 -2.94
C TYR A 296 0.75 -12.40 -2.89
N TYR A 297 1.37 -11.66 -3.81
CA TYR A 297 2.77 -11.30 -3.70
C TYR A 297 2.87 -10.02 -2.87
N ASN A 298 3.77 -9.98 -1.89
CA ASN A 298 3.95 -8.82 -1.01
C ASN A 298 5.39 -8.71 -0.51
N SER A 299 5.70 -7.60 0.17
CA SER A 299 6.93 -7.48 0.96
C SER A 299 6.84 -8.31 2.24
N TYR A 300 7.94 -8.94 2.62
CA TYR A 300 8.09 -9.64 3.89
C TYR A 300 8.06 -8.68 5.10
N THR A 301 8.59 -7.47 4.92
CA THR A 301 8.81 -6.48 5.99
C THR A 301 7.68 -5.48 6.11
N HIS A 302 7.16 -5.00 4.97
CA HIS A 302 6.14 -3.97 4.92
C HIS A 302 4.79 -4.49 4.47
N LEU A 303 3.74 -3.93 5.06
CA LEU A 303 2.36 -4.19 4.67
C LEU A 303 2.00 -3.49 3.35
N ASN A 304 1.10 -4.11 2.60
CA ASN A 304 0.41 -3.54 1.45
C ASN A 304 1.36 -3.01 0.36
N MET A 305 2.34 -3.80 -0.06
CA MET A 305 3.27 -3.41 -1.13
C MET A 305 3.02 -4.10 -2.46
N GLY A 306 2.33 -5.24 -2.46
CA GLY A 306 2.01 -5.97 -3.68
C GLY A 306 0.52 -6.24 -3.83
N TRP A 307 0.18 -7.23 -4.64
CA TRP A 307 -1.19 -7.49 -5.06
C TRP A 307 -1.41 -8.96 -5.45
N LYS A 308 -2.38 -9.23 -6.32
CA LYS A 308 -2.92 -10.57 -6.55
C LYS A 308 -2.16 -11.35 -7.62
N ILE A 309 -2.04 -12.64 -7.38
CA ILE A 309 -1.79 -13.67 -8.39
C ILE A 309 -3.04 -14.56 -8.45
N HIS A 310 -3.63 -14.66 -9.63
CA HIS A 310 -4.70 -15.58 -9.94
C HIS A 310 -4.08 -16.90 -10.40
N ILE A 311 -4.38 -17.98 -9.67
CA ILE A 311 -3.93 -19.33 -9.98
C ILE A 311 -5.05 -20.06 -10.73
N VAL A 312 -4.78 -20.43 -11.97
CA VAL A 312 -5.77 -21.03 -12.88
C VAL A 312 -5.32 -22.39 -13.39
N ASP A 313 -6.26 -23.23 -13.80
CA ASP A 313 -5.93 -24.52 -14.43
C ASP A 313 -5.68 -24.36 -15.93
N THR A 314 -6.41 -23.43 -16.55
CA THR A 314 -6.25 -23.02 -17.94
C THR A 314 -6.42 -21.51 -18.07
N PHE A 315 -5.67 -20.91 -19.01
CA PHE A 315 -5.91 -19.54 -19.43
C PHE A 315 -7.13 -19.53 -20.36
N ALA A 316 -8.34 -19.49 -19.79
CA ALA A 316 -9.56 -19.36 -20.56
C ALA A 316 -9.53 -18.05 -21.36
N VAL A 317 -9.72 -18.15 -22.67
CA VAL A 317 -9.90 -16.97 -23.53
C VAL A 317 -11.29 -16.45 -23.23
N GLN A 318 -11.42 -15.31 -22.56
CA GLN A 318 -12.69 -14.59 -22.51
C GLN A 318 -12.96 -14.03 -23.91
N TYR A 319 -13.57 -14.83 -24.78
CA TYR A 319 -14.34 -14.28 -25.89
C TYR A 319 -15.58 -13.63 -25.30
N ASN A 320 -15.54 -12.33 -25.06
CA ASN A 320 -16.75 -11.53 -24.96
C ASN A 320 -17.42 -11.53 -26.33
N SER A 321 -18.16 -12.60 -26.65
CA SER A 321 -19.19 -12.51 -27.67
C SER A 321 -20.32 -11.71 -27.06
N GLN A 322 -20.36 -10.41 -27.36
CA GLN A 322 -21.65 -9.73 -27.36
C GLN A 322 -22.50 -10.43 -28.41
N GLY A 323 -23.36 -11.34 -27.97
CA GLY A 323 -24.42 -11.89 -28.79
C GLY A 323 -25.32 -10.74 -29.18
N THR A 324 -25.09 -10.18 -30.36
CA THR A 324 -26.06 -9.31 -31.04
C THR A 324 -27.32 -10.12 -31.26
N LEU A 325 -28.35 -9.87 -30.44
CA LEU A 325 -29.69 -10.38 -30.70
C LEU A 325 -30.22 -9.61 -31.94
N CYS A 326 -29.97 -10.15 -33.13
CA CYS A 326 -30.70 -9.73 -34.33
C CYS A 326 -32.14 -10.21 -34.18
N ILE A 327 -33.03 -9.33 -33.72
CA ILE A 327 -34.48 -9.55 -33.82
C ILE A 327 -34.85 -9.39 -35.30
N SER A 328 -34.95 -10.52 -36.00
CA SER A 328 -35.57 -10.60 -37.32
C SER A 328 -37.07 -10.36 -37.18
N THR A 329 -37.55 -9.16 -37.53
CA THR A 329 -38.98 -8.92 -37.75
C THR A 329 -39.33 -9.35 -39.17
N SER A 330 -39.70 -10.61 -39.33
CA SER A 330 -40.41 -11.05 -40.52
C SER A 330 -41.37 -12.20 -40.18
N LEU A 331 -42.60 -12.07 -40.67
CA LEU A 331 -43.73 -13.02 -40.65
C LEU A 331 -44.75 -12.84 -39.51
N LEU A 332 -45.64 -11.87 -39.68
CA LEU A 332 -47.04 -11.96 -39.26
C LEU A 332 -47.92 -11.41 -40.40
N ILE A 333 -48.08 -12.22 -41.43
CA ILE A 333 -49.19 -12.11 -42.38
C ILE A 333 -49.99 -13.42 -42.23
N VAL A 334 -51.31 -13.28 -42.36
CA VAL A 334 -52.36 -14.31 -42.36
C VAL A 334 -53.03 -14.57 -41.01
N ALA A 335 -54.13 -13.84 -40.74
CA ALA A 335 -55.47 -14.43 -40.62
C ALA A 335 -56.47 -13.42 -40.00
N VAL A 336 -56.84 -12.36 -40.73
CA VAL A 336 -58.11 -11.64 -40.48
C VAL A 336 -58.76 -11.33 -41.83
N VAL A 337 -59.20 -12.38 -42.52
CA VAL A 337 -60.26 -12.30 -43.51
C VAL A 337 -61.00 -13.62 -43.45
N MET A 338 -62.20 -13.60 -42.86
CA MET A 338 -63.36 -14.47 -43.11
C MET A 338 -64.29 -14.36 -41.91
N LEU A 339 -65.04 -13.25 -41.82
CA LEU A 339 -66.29 -13.14 -41.07
C LEU A 339 -67.04 -11.86 -41.48
N PHE A 340 -67.21 -11.62 -42.78
CA PHE A 340 -68.23 -10.72 -43.32
C PHE A 340 -68.58 -11.15 -44.76
N LEU A 341 -69.88 -11.07 -45.09
CA LEU A 341 -70.65 -11.65 -46.22
C LEU A 341 -71.29 -12.99 -45.82
N GLN A 342 -72.62 -13.19 -45.71
CA GLN A 342 -73.79 -12.62 -46.40
C GLN A 342 -73.67 -12.52 -47.91
#